data_AF-A0A075HUT3-F1
#
_entry.id   AF-A0A075HUT3-F1
#
_cell.length_a   1.000
_cell.length_b   1.000
_cell.length_c   1.000
_cell.angle_alpha   90.00
_cell.angle_beta   90.00
_cell.angle_gamma   90.00
#
_symmetry.space_group_name_H-M   'P 1'
#
loop_
_entity.id
_entity.type
_entity.pdbx_description
1 polymer ?
#
loop_
_entity_poly.entity_id
_entity_poly.type
_entity_poly.pdbx_seq_one_letter_code
_entity_poly.pdbx_strand_id
1 'polypeptide(L)'
;MNKMVIAVGIAVAAIAISMTYGAIANPGGEPAKEEPSSEVWNFRFSGKEFHNINSHGFDGISLETGNTYQFKFVPMGDSPEQLRISLIWPGGQYHKTVEVYSETLYLKKTLVDTGISKYYTWDYIGDKFFQVSDKECYDAPNSGTTLKRDSCYYELNVERIGNLMGSVSISIEKLDRSI
;
A
#
# COMPACT_ATOMS: atom_id res chain seq x y z
N MET A 1 -9.58 -39.48 -23.10
CA MET A 1 -8.59 -38.78 -22.27
C MET A 1 -9.18 -37.45 -21.81
N ASN A 2 -9.71 -37.41 -20.59
CA ASN A 2 -10.25 -36.19 -19.98
C ASN A 2 -9.09 -35.33 -19.45
N LYS A 3 -8.97 -34.10 -19.93
CA LYS A 3 -8.07 -33.10 -19.34
C LYS A 3 -8.82 -32.42 -18.20
N MET A 4 -8.42 -32.72 -16.96
CA MET A 4 -8.83 -31.92 -15.80
C MET A 4 -8.23 -30.53 -15.92
N VAL A 5 -9.09 -29.52 -16.07
CA VAL A 5 -8.72 -28.11 -15.91
C VAL A 5 -8.73 -27.84 -14.42
N ILE A 6 -7.57 -27.58 -13.84
CA ILE A 6 -7.45 -27.08 -12.46
C ILE A 6 -7.82 -25.61 -12.52
N ALA A 7 -9.06 -25.30 -12.18
CA ALA A 7 -9.52 -23.94 -11.96
C ALA A 7 -8.85 -23.42 -10.67
N VAL A 8 -7.77 -22.66 -10.83
CA VAL A 8 -7.20 -21.86 -9.74
C VAL A 8 -8.16 -20.68 -9.53
N GLY A 9 -9.06 -20.84 -8.57
CA GLY A 9 -9.98 -19.77 -8.16
C GLY A 9 -9.21 -18.68 -7.44
N ILE A 10 -9.12 -17.49 -8.04
CA ILE A 10 -8.71 -16.27 -7.35
C ILE A 10 -9.90 -15.84 -6.49
N ALA A 11 -9.78 -15.96 -5.17
CA ALA A 11 -10.77 -15.43 -4.25
C ALA A 11 -10.53 -13.92 -4.11
N VAL A 12 -11.29 -13.11 -4.83
CA VAL A 12 -11.29 -11.65 -4.67
C VAL A 12 -12.23 -11.31 -3.51
N ALA A 13 -11.66 -11.04 -2.34
CA ALA A 13 -12.41 -10.50 -1.21
C ALA A 13 -12.40 -8.96 -1.30
N ALA A 14 -13.49 -8.36 -1.76
CA ALA A 14 -13.66 -6.91 -1.73
C ALA A 14 -13.88 -6.46 -0.27
N ILE A 15 -12.85 -5.89 0.35
CA ILE A 15 -12.93 -5.34 1.70
C ILE A 15 -12.96 -3.82 1.59
N ALA A 16 -14.14 -3.22 1.77
CA ALA A 16 -14.28 -1.80 2.00
C ALA A 16 -14.11 -1.51 3.50
N ILE A 17 -12.99 -0.90 3.90
CA ILE A 17 -12.85 -0.34 5.25
C ILE A 17 -12.41 1.12 5.12
N SER A 18 -13.25 2.02 5.62
CA SER A 18 -13.00 3.45 5.75
C SER A 18 -12.64 3.83 7.20
N MET A 19 -11.69 4.77 7.28
CA MET A 19 -11.39 5.74 8.35
C MET A 19 -10.90 5.28 9.73
N THR A 20 -9.57 5.44 9.86
CA THR A 20 -8.77 5.99 10.96
C THR A 20 -9.41 6.19 12.34
N TYR A 21 -8.91 5.45 13.34
CA TYR A 21 -8.84 5.91 14.73
C TYR A 21 -7.43 5.68 15.27
N GLY A 22 -6.68 6.76 15.41
CA GLY A 22 -5.36 6.79 16.00
C GLY A 22 -5.24 7.95 16.99
N ALA A 23 -6.03 7.93 18.07
CA ALA A 23 -5.81 8.83 19.20
C ALA A 23 -5.15 8.06 20.34
N ILE A 24 -3.83 8.22 20.49
CA ILE A 24 -3.16 7.90 21.76
C ILE A 24 -3.58 9.03 22.71
N ALA A 25 -4.42 8.72 23.70
CA ALA A 25 -4.90 9.68 24.67
C ALA A 25 -3.72 10.22 25.51
N ASN A 26 -3.30 11.47 25.27
CA ASN A 26 -2.56 12.27 26.24
C ASN A 26 -3.58 13.03 27.11
N PRO A 27 -3.69 12.77 28.43
CA PRO A 27 -4.77 13.29 29.26
C PRO A 27 -4.60 14.77 29.69
N GLY A 28 -4.03 15.62 28.83
CA GLY A 28 -3.81 17.04 29.15
C GLY A 28 -3.30 17.95 28.04
N GLY A 29 -3.34 17.52 26.77
CA GLY A 29 -3.00 18.37 25.63
C GLY A 29 -4.27 18.88 24.95
N GLU A 30 -4.32 20.17 24.60
CA GLU A 30 -5.34 20.70 23.68
C GLU A 30 -5.43 19.83 22.42
N PRO A 31 -6.61 19.68 21.79
CA PRO A 31 -6.71 18.95 20.53
C PRO A 31 -5.77 19.60 19.52
N ALA A 32 -4.70 18.87 19.16
CA ALA A 32 -3.85 19.26 18.06
C ALA A 32 -4.75 19.45 16.84
N LYS A 33 -4.71 20.63 16.23
CA LYS A 33 -5.36 20.85 14.94
C LYS A 33 -4.89 19.75 14.00
N GLU A 34 -5.80 18.91 13.55
CA GLU A 34 -5.51 17.86 12.58
C GLU A 34 -5.04 18.57 11.30
N GLU A 35 -3.73 18.54 11.05
CA GLU A 35 -3.19 18.88 9.74
C GLU A 35 -3.79 17.90 8.73
N PRO A 36 -4.11 18.35 7.49
CA PRO A 36 -4.61 17.45 6.47
C PRO A 36 -3.62 16.28 6.31
N SER A 37 -4.06 15.06 6.61
CA SER A 37 -3.18 13.90 6.56
C SER A 37 -2.73 13.67 5.12
N SER A 38 -1.42 13.54 4.93
CA SER A 38 -0.83 13.10 3.65
C SER A 38 -1.24 11.67 3.26
N GLU A 39 -1.79 10.91 4.20
CA GLU A 39 -2.27 9.54 4.00
C GLU A 39 -3.49 9.52 3.07
N VAL A 40 -3.36 8.78 1.97
CA VAL A 40 -4.40 8.61 0.95
C VAL A 40 -5.01 7.21 0.98
N TRP A 41 -4.35 6.25 1.62
CA TRP A 41 -4.83 4.89 1.80
C TRP A 41 -4.12 4.22 2.98
N ASN A 42 -4.83 3.37 3.72
CA ASN A 42 -4.24 2.47 4.71
C ASN A 42 -5.01 1.15 4.82
N PHE A 43 -4.32 0.10 5.23
CA PHE A 43 -4.92 -1.18 5.60
C PHE A 43 -4.07 -1.90 6.64
N ARG A 44 -4.72 -2.66 7.52
CA ARG A 44 -4.04 -3.50 8.52
C ARG A 44 -4.40 -4.96 8.33
N PHE A 45 -3.40 -5.78 8.05
CA PHE A 45 -3.51 -7.24 8.15
C PHE A 45 -3.42 -7.62 9.62
N SER A 46 -4.55 -7.96 10.24
CA SER A 46 -4.61 -8.42 11.63
C SER A 46 -5.88 -9.23 11.82
N GLY A 47 -5.76 -10.47 12.30
CA GLY A 47 -6.92 -11.34 12.52
C GLY A 47 -6.79 -12.68 11.80
N LYS A 48 -7.56 -13.66 12.30
CA LYS A 48 -7.50 -15.06 11.86
C LYS A 48 -7.94 -15.24 10.40
N GLU A 49 -8.80 -14.34 9.91
CA GLU A 49 -9.26 -14.27 8.54
C GLU A 49 -8.10 -14.10 7.53
N PHE A 50 -6.99 -13.52 7.96
CA PHE A 50 -5.82 -13.32 7.11
C PHE A 50 -4.81 -14.46 7.19
N HIS A 51 -4.84 -15.33 8.21
CA HIS A 51 -3.72 -16.25 8.50
C HIS A 51 -3.38 -17.24 7.37
N ASN A 52 -4.33 -17.54 6.48
CA ASN A 52 -4.16 -18.52 5.40
C ASN A 52 -4.27 -17.91 3.99
N ILE A 53 -4.32 -16.58 3.89
CA ILE A 53 -4.46 -15.88 2.61
C ILE A 53 -3.21 -15.01 2.43
N ASN A 54 -2.31 -15.39 1.54
CA ASN A 54 -1.08 -14.63 1.32
C ASN A 54 -1.29 -13.41 0.41
N SER A 55 -2.17 -13.49 -0.59
CA SER A 55 -2.38 -12.44 -1.59
C SER A 55 -3.69 -11.67 -1.38
N HIS A 56 -3.62 -10.34 -1.47
CA HIS A 56 -4.74 -9.42 -1.24
C HIS A 56 -4.74 -8.33 -2.31
N GLY A 57 -5.87 -8.15 -2.99
CA GLY A 57 -6.09 -7.08 -3.96
C GLY A 57 -6.99 -5.99 -3.39
N PHE A 58 -6.68 -4.74 -3.70
CA PHE A 58 -7.47 -3.56 -3.36
C PHE A 58 -7.65 -2.71 -4.61
N ASP A 59 -8.89 -2.37 -4.91
CA ASP A 59 -9.23 -1.57 -6.08
C ASP A 59 -9.59 -0.13 -5.68
N GLY A 60 -9.57 0.78 -6.66
CA GLY A 60 -10.09 2.13 -6.46
C GLY A 60 -9.18 3.05 -5.63
N ILE A 61 -7.87 2.77 -5.58
CA ILE A 61 -6.90 3.62 -4.90
C ILE A 61 -6.72 4.91 -5.70
N SER A 62 -7.28 6.03 -5.24
CA SER A 62 -7.23 7.32 -5.94
C SER A 62 -5.94 8.07 -5.62
N LEU A 63 -5.07 8.25 -6.61
CA LEU A 63 -3.81 9.00 -6.48
C LEU A 63 -3.76 10.16 -7.47
N GLU A 64 -3.25 11.30 -7.02
CA GLU A 64 -3.11 12.50 -7.84
C GLU A 64 -1.88 12.41 -8.76
N THR A 65 -2.04 12.84 -10.00
CA THR A 65 -0.96 12.85 -10.98
C THR A 65 0.08 13.94 -10.68
N GLY A 66 1.33 13.72 -11.12
CA GLY A 66 2.45 14.64 -10.90
C GLY A 66 3.05 14.60 -9.49
N ASN A 67 2.54 13.74 -8.61
CA ASN A 67 2.96 13.67 -7.22
C ASN A 67 3.86 12.45 -6.93
N THR A 68 4.62 12.55 -5.85
CA THR A 68 5.40 11.43 -5.30
C THR A 68 4.72 10.91 -4.06
N TYR A 69 4.71 9.59 -3.94
CA TYR A 69 4.10 8.86 -2.85
C TYR A 69 5.14 7.96 -2.18
N GLN A 70 4.83 7.57 -0.95
CA GLN A 70 5.61 6.63 -0.18
C GLN A 70 4.70 5.58 0.47
N PHE A 71 5.09 4.32 0.39
CA PHE A 71 4.56 3.28 1.28
C PHE A 71 5.18 3.38 2.67
N LYS A 72 4.35 3.43 3.70
CA LYS A 72 4.78 3.29 5.10
C LYS A 72 4.25 2.01 5.71
N PHE A 73 5.04 1.46 6.62
CA PHE A 73 4.78 0.19 7.28
C PHE A 73 4.88 0.35 8.79
N VAL A 74 3.95 -0.26 9.50
CA VAL A 74 4.05 -0.49 10.95
C VAL A 74 4.09 -2.01 11.17
N PRO A 75 5.29 -2.61 11.15
CA PRO A 75 5.45 -4.02 11.44
C PRO A 75 5.43 -4.30 12.94
N MET A 76 5.13 -5.55 13.27
CA MET A 76 5.34 -6.19 14.56
C MET A 76 6.47 -7.21 14.44
N GLY A 77 6.99 -7.69 15.58
CA GLY A 77 8.10 -8.63 15.56
C GLY A 77 7.81 -9.99 14.93
N ASP A 78 6.53 -10.30 14.75
CA ASP A 78 6.03 -11.50 14.10
C ASP A 78 5.47 -11.24 12.70
N SER A 79 5.54 -10.03 12.14
CA SER A 79 5.07 -9.70 10.78
C SER A 79 5.59 -10.66 9.69
N PRO A 80 4.94 -10.72 8.52
CA PRO A 80 5.44 -11.47 7.38
C PRO A 80 6.91 -11.12 7.07
N GLU A 81 7.72 -12.13 6.75
CA GLU A 81 9.14 -11.94 6.48
C GLU A 81 9.37 -11.07 5.25
N GLN A 82 8.48 -11.15 4.26
CA GLN A 82 8.51 -10.32 3.06
C GLN A 82 7.12 -9.84 2.68
N LEU A 83 7.08 -8.68 2.05
CA LEU A 83 5.91 -8.13 1.37
C LEU A 83 6.27 -7.89 -0.08
N ARG A 84 5.52 -8.49 -1.01
CA ARG A 84 5.61 -8.15 -2.42
C ARG A 84 4.41 -7.28 -2.78
N ILE A 85 4.69 -6.07 -3.23
CA ILE A 85 3.68 -5.05 -3.48
C ILE A 85 3.74 -4.68 -4.95
N SER A 86 2.58 -4.67 -5.61
CA SER A 86 2.44 -4.05 -6.92
C SER A 86 1.28 -3.08 -6.95
N LEU A 87 1.50 -1.95 -7.61
CA LEU A 87 0.47 -0.93 -7.84
C LEU A 87 0.30 -0.77 -9.35
N ILE A 88 -0.91 -1.03 -9.82
CA ILE A 88 -1.21 -1.19 -11.23
C ILE A 88 -2.30 -0.19 -11.59
N TRP A 89 -2.06 0.62 -12.61
CA TRP A 89 -3.14 1.29 -13.31
C TRP A 89 -3.74 0.27 -14.29
N PRO A 90 -5.02 -0.12 -14.16
CA PRO A 90 -5.60 -1.19 -14.97
C PRO A 90 -5.61 -0.86 -16.48
N GLY A 91 -5.44 0.42 -16.82
CA GLY A 91 -5.56 0.91 -18.18
C GLY A 91 -6.98 1.38 -18.46
N GLY A 92 -7.20 1.75 -19.72
CA GLY A 92 -8.47 2.23 -20.23
C GLY A 92 -8.88 1.43 -21.47
N GLN A 93 -10.03 1.77 -22.06
CA GLN A 93 -10.49 1.12 -23.30
C GLN A 93 -9.45 1.17 -24.45
N TYR A 94 -8.57 2.17 -24.43
CA TYR A 94 -7.56 2.43 -25.47
C TYR A 94 -6.10 2.33 -24.97
N HIS A 95 -5.87 2.06 -23.68
CA HIS A 95 -4.55 2.08 -23.07
C HIS A 95 -4.26 0.79 -22.33
N LYS A 96 -3.01 0.32 -22.43
CA LYS A 96 -2.56 -0.88 -21.74
C LYS A 96 -2.43 -0.61 -20.24
N THR A 97 -2.60 -1.68 -19.48
CA THR A 97 -2.25 -1.76 -18.07
C THR A 97 -0.80 -1.31 -17.84
N VAL A 98 -0.58 -0.49 -16.82
CA VAL A 98 0.74 0.05 -16.45
C VAL A 98 1.02 -0.31 -14.99
N GLU A 99 2.14 -0.97 -14.73
CA GLU A 99 2.64 -1.17 -13.36
C GLU A 99 3.46 0.07 -12.97
N VAL A 100 2.96 0.86 -12.03
CA VAL A 100 3.61 2.11 -11.58
C VAL A 100 4.55 1.90 -10.41
N TYR A 101 4.42 0.77 -9.72
CA TYR A 101 5.31 0.36 -8.65
C TYR A 101 5.29 -1.17 -8.52
N SER A 102 6.46 -1.76 -8.31
CA SER A 102 6.63 -3.19 -8.04
C SER A 102 7.88 -3.36 -7.19
N GLU A 103 7.74 -3.83 -5.96
CA GLU A 103 8.87 -4.05 -5.07
C GLU A 103 8.64 -5.24 -4.14
N THR A 104 9.72 -5.93 -3.79
CA THR A 104 9.76 -6.90 -2.70
C THR A 104 10.52 -6.33 -1.51
N LEU A 105 9.79 -6.15 -0.41
CA LEU A 105 10.27 -5.57 0.83
C LEU A 105 10.58 -6.66 1.86
N TYR A 106 11.65 -6.48 2.64
CA TYR A 106 12.15 -7.49 3.58
C TYR A 106 12.09 -7.00 5.03
N LEU A 107 11.47 -7.77 5.92
CA LEU A 107 11.41 -7.45 7.34
C LEU A 107 12.80 -7.56 7.98
N LYS A 108 13.31 -6.45 8.50
CA LYS A 108 14.61 -6.37 9.17
C LYS A 108 14.42 -6.07 10.65
N LYS A 109 14.96 -6.97 11.47
CA LYS A 109 15.11 -6.78 12.91
C LYS A 109 16.41 -6.01 13.20
N THR A 110 16.32 -4.92 13.96
CA THR A 110 17.46 -4.10 14.37
C THR A 110 17.53 -4.03 15.90
N LEU A 111 18.71 -4.28 16.47
CA LEU A 111 18.96 -4.06 17.89
C LEU A 111 19.25 -2.57 18.12
N VAL A 112 18.49 -1.94 18.99
CA VAL A 112 18.75 -0.58 19.48
C VAL A 112 19.34 -0.70 20.88
N ASP A 113 20.53 -0.15 21.06
CA ASP A 113 21.21 -0.03 22.33
C ASP A 113 21.30 1.45 22.71
N THR A 114 20.66 1.81 23.80
CA THR A 114 20.64 3.20 24.32
C THR A 114 21.72 3.45 25.36
N GLY A 115 22.57 2.45 25.66
CA GLY A 115 23.53 2.46 26.76
C GLY A 115 22.92 2.14 28.13
N ILE A 116 21.61 2.32 28.29
CA ILE A 116 20.85 1.95 29.51
C ILE A 116 19.88 0.78 29.28
N SER A 117 19.47 0.54 28.04
CA SER A 117 18.56 -0.55 27.67
C SER A 117 18.81 -1.02 26.25
N LYS A 118 18.44 -2.28 26.00
CA LYS A 118 18.51 -2.95 24.70
C LYS A 118 17.13 -3.42 24.30
N TYR A 119 16.68 -3.03 23.12
CA TYR A 119 15.40 -3.48 22.55
C TYR A 119 15.52 -3.68 21.05
N TYR A 120 14.59 -4.45 20.48
CA TYR A 120 14.55 -4.67 19.04
C TYR A 120 13.48 -3.80 18.39
N THR A 121 13.79 -3.32 17.19
CA THR A 121 12.84 -2.66 16.28
C THR A 121 12.76 -3.45 14.97
N TRP A 122 11.67 -3.26 14.26
CA TRP A 122 11.42 -3.91 12.98
C TRP A 122 11.06 -2.85 11.95
N ASP A 123 11.60 -2.98 10.73
CA ASP A 123 11.24 -2.18 9.57
C ASP A 123 11.32 -3.05 8.31
N TYR A 124 10.51 -2.74 7.31
CA TYR A 124 10.65 -3.33 5.99
C TYR A 124 11.70 -2.56 5.19
N ILE A 125 12.68 -3.25 4.60
CA ILE A 125 13.73 -2.64 3.78
C ILE A 125 13.45 -2.91 2.30
N GLY A 126 13.60 -1.88 1.48
CA GLY A 126 13.48 -1.86 0.01
C GLY A 126 13.13 -0.45 -0.46
N ASP A 127 12.91 -0.24 -1.76
CA ASP A 127 12.36 1.04 -2.23
C ASP A 127 10.92 1.17 -1.76
N LYS A 128 10.55 2.35 -1.24
CA LYS A 128 9.21 2.62 -0.73
C LYS A 128 8.56 3.76 -1.49
N PHE A 129 9.27 4.39 -2.41
CA PHE A 129 8.84 5.59 -3.09
C PHE A 129 8.40 5.28 -4.51
N PHE A 130 7.40 6.00 -4.97
CA PHE A 130 6.99 5.94 -6.37
C PHE A 130 6.42 7.28 -6.81
N GLN A 131 6.51 7.55 -8.11
CA GLN A 131 5.99 8.77 -8.70
C GLN A 131 4.81 8.44 -9.60
N VAL A 132 3.71 9.15 -9.43
CA VAL A 132 2.60 9.14 -10.38
C VAL A 132 2.88 10.20 -11.43
N SER A 133 3.01 9.77 -12.68
CA SER A 133 3.32 10.66 -13.81
C SER A 133 2.16 11.62 -14.12
N ASP A 134 2.47 12.87 -14.48
CA ASP A 134 1.50 13.82 -15.07
C ASP A 134 0.98 13.36 -16.45
N LYS A 135 1.65 12.38 -17.08
CA LYS A 135 1.42 11.97 -18.47
C LYS A 135 0.49 10.77 -18.62
N GLU A 136 -0.18 10.33 -17.56
CA GLU A 136 -0.83 9.01 -17.55
C GLU A 136 -2.27 9.06 -17.03
N CYS A 137 -2.98 7.96 -17.30
CA CYS A 137 -4.40 7.71 -17.03
C CYS A 137 -5.41 8.32 -18.01
N TYR A 138 -5.22 8.07 -19.31
CA TYR A 138 -6.14 8.53 -20.36
C TYR A 138 -7.17 7.45 -20.73
N ASP A 139 -8.42 7.86 -20.93
CA ASP A 139 -9.45 7.08 -21.67
C ASP A 139 -9.82 7.75 -23.00
N ALA A 140 -9.11 8.79 -23.42
CA ALA A 140 -9.55 9.64 -24.52
C ALA A 140 -9.34 8.96 -25.87
N PRO A 141 -10.40 8.77 -26.68
CA PRO A 141 -10.28 8.27 -28.04
C PRO A 141 -9.70 9.40 -28.90
N ASN A 142 -8.46 9.27 -29.35
CA ASN A 142 -7.91 10.01 -30.49
C ASN A 142 -8.29 11.51 -30.58
N SER A 143 -8.03 12.32 -29.55
CA SER A 143 -7.93 13.76 -29.76
C SER A 143 -6.51 14.18 -29.40
N GLY A 144 -5.84 14.90 -30.29
CA GLY A 144 -4.48 15.42 -30.12
C GLY A 144 -4.34 16.47 -29.02
N THR A 145 -5.12 16.37 -27.95
CA THR A 145 -5.17 17.25 -26.79
C THR A 145 -4.97 16.39 -25.55
N THR A 146 -3.81 16.54 -24.92
CA THR A 146 -3.45 15.93 -23.63
C THR A 146 -4.36 16.47 -22.53
N LEU A 147 -5.52 15.83 -22.30
CA LEU A 147 -6.40 16.09 -21.13
C LEU A 147 -5.73 15.62 -19.84
N LYS A 148 -4.99 16.49 -19.15
CA LYS A 148 -4.42 16.15 -17.83
C LYS A 148 -5.56 15.72 -16.88
N ARG A 149 -5.49 14.52 -16.32
CA ARG A 149 -6.35 14.13 -15.18
C ARG A 149 -5.65 14.49 -13.89
N ASP A 150 -6.38 15.06 -12.94
CA ASP A 150 -5.82 15.41 -11.64
C ASP A 150 -5.57 14.15 -10.78
N SER A 151 -6.33 13.07 -10.98
CA SER A 151 -6.14 11.79 -10.29
C SER A 151 -6.52 10.57 -11.12
N CYS A 152 -6.05 9.39 -10.69
CA CYS A 152 -6.39 8.09 -11.26
C CYS A 152 -6.65 7.04 -10.19
N TYR A 153 -7.38 5.99 -10.58
CA TYR A 153 -7.65 4.83 -9.74
C TYR A 153 -6.71 3.68 -10.07
N TYR A 154 -6.08 3.14 -9.05
CA TYR A 154 -5.13 2.04 -9.13
C TYR A 154 -5.64 0.80 -8.41
N GLU A 155 -5.14 -0.35 -8.84
CA GLU A 155 -5.26 -1.65 -8.20
C GLU A 155 -3.95 -1.93 -7.45
N LEU A 156 -4.06 -2.13 -6.14
CA LEU A 156 -2.95 -2.46 -5.26
C LEU A 156 -3.01 -3.94 -4.92
N ASN A 157 -1.94 -4.68 -5.19
CA ASN A 157 -1.79 -6.05 -4.76
C ASN A 157 -0.72 -6.14 -3.68
N VAL A 158 -1.03 -6.84 -2.59
CA VAL A 158 -0.12 -7.12 -1.49
C VAL A 158 -0.05 -8.62 -1.28
N GLU A 159 1.13 -9.19 -1.54
CA GLU A 159 1.46 -10.58 -1.27
C GLU A 159 2.36 -10.66 -0.02
N ARG A 160 1.90 -11.37 1.01
CA ARG A 160 2.60 -11.60 2.28
C ARG A 160 3.32 -12.95 2.21
N ILE A 161 4.60 -13.00 2.56
CA ILE A 161 5.42 -14.21 2.49
C ILE A 161 6.08 -14.46 3.85
N GLY A 162 6.12 -15.72 4.29
CA GLY A 162 6.63 -16.11 5.61
C GLY A 162 5.52 -16.18 6.66
N ASN A 163 5.69 -15.54 7.82
CA ASN A 163 4.71 -15.62 8.90
C ASN A 163 3.41 -14.85 8.61
N LEU A 164 2.38 -15.54 8.13
CA LEU A 164 1.08 -14.93 7.80
C LEU A 164 0.21 -14.61 9.02
N MET A 165 0.56 -15.11 10.21
CA MET A 165 -0.12 -14.78 11.47
C MET A 165 0.30 -13.42 12.02
N GLY A 166 1.49 -12.95 11.61
CA GLY A 166 1.99 -11.64 11.97
C GLY A 166 1.14 -10.51 11.45
N SER A 167 0.91 -9.51 12.30
CA SER A 167 0.19 -8.31 11.86
C SER A 167 1.13 -7.32 11.16
N VAL A 168 0.61 -6.58 10.19
CA VAL A 168 1.32 -5.43 9.60
C VAL A 168 0.30 -4.40 9.13
N SER A 169 0.55 -3.13 9.43
CA SER A 169 -0.18 -2.02 8.83
C SER A 169 0.62 -1.45 7.66
N ILE A 170 -0.07 -1.14 6.57
CA ILE A 170 0.47 -0.54 5.36
C ILE A 170 -0.32 0.73 5.08
N SER A 171 0.36 1.79 4.68
CA SER A 171 -0.26 3.04 4.24
C SER A 171 0.46 3.60 3.02
N ILE A 172 -0.25 4.41 2.23
CA ILE A 172 0.30 5.24 1.16
C ILE A 172 0.14 6.68 1.60
N GLU A 173 1.25 7.42 1.58
CA GLU A 173 1.26 8.84 1.86
C GLU A 173 1.77 9.64 0.68
N LYS A 174 1.12 10.77 0.40
CA LYS A 174 1.60 11.79 -0.53
C LYS A 174 2.76 12.55 0.13
N LEU A 175 3.90 12.64 -0.54
CA LEU A 175 4.98 13.49 -0.05
C LEU A 175 4.66 14.96 -0.35
N ASP A 176 4.50 15.77 0.69
CA ASP A 176 4.44 17.21 0.51
C ASP A 176 5.83 17.73 0.11
N ARG A 177 5.90 18.39 -1.05
CA ARG A 177 7.09 19.10 -1.52
C ARG A 177 6.88 20.60 -1.29
N SER A 178 6.56 20.99 -0.07
CA SER A 178 6.64 22.39 0.34
C SER A 178 8.12 22.76 0.48
N ILE A 179 8.67 23.42 -0.56
CA ILE A 179 9.98 24.11 -0.55
C ILE A 179 9.72 25.60 -0.40
#